data_AF-A0A915JJD7-F1
#
_entry.id   AF-A0A915JJD7-F1
#
_cell.length_a   1.000
_cell.length_b   1.000
_cell.length_c   1.000
_cell.angle_alpha   90.00
_cell.angle_beta   90.00
_cell.angle_gamma   90.00
#
_symmetry.space_group_name_H-M   'P 1'
#
loop_
_entity.id
_entity.type
_entity.pdbx_description
1 polymer ?
#
loop_
_entity_poly.entity_id
_entity_poly.type
_entity_poly.pdbx_seq_one_letter_code
_entity_poly.pdbx_strand_id
1 'polypeptide(L)'
;MVRVFCHCKLNEKLIPCREWCEADLEKRRDLSSCGNQCPKVLPCGHTCTKSCHLGNCSPVESCTKRIQVKCPCGRKTSKTQCYARRKMQNEISCDEECEKLKLEKAKNEKMSNADAGEAKSDNVESRDENQILLTRRKRKKKLRNESEDENSKSFYEKIYHSAYFKYSFVSLALGCCALFVYKLIFVV
;
A
#
# COMPACT_ATOMS: atom_id res chain seq x y z
N MET A 1 -22.96 49.54 34.20
CA MET A 1 -22.22 49.00 33.04
C MET A 1 -23.21 48.81 31.90
N VAL A 2 -22.84 49.21 30.69
CA VAL A 2 -23.56 48.93 29.44
C VAL A 2 -22.90 47.74 28.78
N ARG A 3 -23.70 46.78 28.32
CA ARG A 3 -23.21 45.66 27.53
C ARG A 3 -23.36 45.98 26.06
N VAL A 4 -22.28 45.85 25.30
CA VAL A 4 -22.30 46.07 23.85
C VAL A 4 -21.55 44.96 23.14
N PHE A 5 -22.02 44.57 21.97
CA PHE A 5 -21.31 43.61 21.14
C PHE A 5 -20.10 44.26 20.47
N CYS A 6 -19.03 43.49 20.37
CA CYS A 6 -17.87 43.89 19.59
C CYS A 6 -18.19 43.89 18.08
N HIS A 7 -17.50 44.71 17.26
CA HIS A 7 -17.67 44.69 15.80
C HIS A 7 -17.36 43.33 15.17
N CYS A 8 -16.50 42.52 15.80
CA CYS A 8 -16.20 41.16 15.36
C CYS A 8 -17.25 40.13 15.80
N LYS A 9 -18.22 40.52 16.65
CA LYS A 9 -19.28 39.69 17.23
C LYS A 9 -18.82 38.48 18.05
N LEU A 10 -17.52 38.36 18.33
CA LEU A 10 -16.97 37.26 19.13
C LEU A 10 -16.98 37.56 20.63
N ASN A 11 -16.97 38.83 21.01
CA ASN A 11 -16.89 39.26 22.40
C ASN A 11 -17.99 40.27 22.72
N GLU A 12 -18.44 40.25 23.97
CA GLU A 12 -19.27 41.29 24.58
C GLU A 12 -18.36 42.20 25.44
N LYS A 13 -18.50 43.52 25.29
CA LYS A 13 -17.73 44.52 26.02
C LYS A 13 -18.62 45.13 27.10
N LEU A 14 -18.10 45.19 28.32
CA LEU A 14 -18.72 45.88 29.44
C LEU A 14 -18.11 47.28 29.55
N ILE A 15 -18.89 48.31 29.24
CA ILE A 15 -18.44 49.70 29.23
C ILE A 15 -19.14 50.45 30.37
N PRO A 16 -18.46 51.32 31.13
CA PRO A 16 -19.12 52.16 32.13
C PRO A 16 -20.22 53.03 31.52
N CYS A 17 -21.37 53.16 32.20
CA CYS A 17 -22.52 53.92 31.66
C CYS A 17 -22.17 55.39 31.40
N ARG A 18 -21.37 56.00 32.28
CA ARG A 18 -20.90 57.39 32.12
C ARG A 18 -20.13 57.54 30.81
N GLU A 19 -19.12 56.69 30.60
CA GLU A 19 -18.26 56.71 29.41
C GLU A 19 -19.04 56.48 28.11
N TRP A 20 -20.04 55.59 28.14
CA TRP A 20 -20.89 55.32 26.97
C TRP A 20 -21.84 56.48 26.63
N CYS A 21 -22.51 57.05 27.63
CA CYS A 21 -23.49 58.12 27.41
C CYS A 21 -22.83 59.44 26.98
N GLU A 22 -21.67 59.77 27.56
CA GLU A 22 -20.90 60.98 27.23
C GLU A 22 -20.10 60.85 25.92
N ALA A 23 -19.84 59.63 25.45
CA ALA A 23 -19.14 59.40 24.20
C ALA A 23 -19.98 59.82 22.98
N ASP A 24 -19.32 60.48 22.03
CA ASP A 24 -19.82 60.72 20.68
C ASP A 24 -19.84 59.42 19.85
N LEU A 25 -20.33 59.50 18.61
CA LEU A 25 -20.49 58.34 17.74
C LEU A 25 -19.17 57.64 17.40
N GLU A 26 -18.08 58.39 17.29
CA GLU A 26 -16.76 57.86 16.95
C GLU A 26 -16.13 57.16 18.16
N LYS A 27 -16.19 57.79 19.34
CA LYS A 27 -15.72 57.19 20.58
C LYS A 27 -16.53 55.95 20.97
N ARG A 28 -17.86 55.94 20.75
CA ARG A 28 -18.66 54.71 20.93
C ARG A 28 -18.23 53.60 19.99
N ARG A 29 -17.88 53.92 18.74
CA ARG A 29 -17.35 52.94 17.79
C ARG A 29 -16.05 52.33 18.28
N ASP A 30 -15.14 53.12 18.83
CA ASP A 30 -13.86 52.61 19.35
C ASP A 30 -14.04 51.80 20.63
N LEU A 31 -14.91 52.23 21.53
CA LEU A 31 -15.24 51.49 22.76
C LEU A 31 -15.88 50.13 22.46
N SER A 32 -16.67 50.03 21.38
CA SER A 32 -17.21 48.78 20.87
C SER A 32 -16.17 47.91 20.15
N SER A 33 -14.94 48.36 19.91
CA SER A 33 -13.88 47.53 19.33
C SER A 33 -13.10 46.76 20.41
N CYS A 34 -12.79 45.49 20.16
CA CYS A 34 -11.88 44.73 21.01
C CYS A 34 -10.41 45.07 20.77
N GLY A 35 -10.07 45.87 19.75
CA GLY A 35 -8.70 46.22 19.39
C GLY A 35 -7.88 45.10 18.72
N ASN A 36 -8.29 43.84 18.87
CA ASN A 36 -7.60 42.69 18.25
C ASN A 36 -7.72 42.69 16.71
N GLN A 37 -6.85 41.94 16.04
CA GLN A 37 -6.95 41.72 14.59
C GLN A 37 -8.33 41.13 14.23
N CYS A 38 -8.91 41.63 13.14
CA CYS A 38 -10.21 41.16 12.68
C CYS A 38 -10.13 39.67 12.30
N PRO A 39 -11.02 38.81 12.85
CA PRO A 39 -11.00 37.36 12.63
C PRO A 39 -11.56 36.95 11.27
N LYS A 40 -12.12 37.90 10.51
CA LYS A 40 -12.77 37.62 9.21
C LYS A 40 -11.71 37.19 8.19
N VAL A 41 -12.01 36.09 7.49
CA VAL A 41 -11.20 35.59 6.37
C VAL A 41 -11.66 36.29 5.09
N LEU A 42 -10.70 36.87 4.38
CA LEU A 42 -10.92 37.50 3.09
C LEU A 42 -11.18 36.41 2.02
N PRO A 43 -11.79 36.75 0.87
CA PRO A 43 -11.94 35.80 -0.26
C PRO A 43 -10.60 35.25 -0.77
N CYS A 44 -9.50 35.89 -0.34
CA CYS A 44 -8.15 35.46 -0.65
C CYS A 44 -7.65 34.28 0.17
N GLY A 45 -8.39 33.86 1.21
CA GLY A 45 -8.02 32.81 2.17
C GLY A 45 -7.22 33.32 3.36
N HIS A 46 -6.79 34.58 3.37
CA HIS A 46 -6.06 35.17 4.51
C HIS A 46 -6.99 35.90 5.46
N THR A 47 -6.60 36.00 6.73
CA THR A 47 -7.28 36.83 7.72
C THR A 47 -7.07 38.32 7.41
N CYS A 48 -8.11 39.12 7.64
CA CYS A 48 -8.05 40.57 7.52
C CYS A 48 -6.93 41.12 8.43
N THR A 49 -6.08 42.00 7.90
CA THR A 49 -4.94 42.57 8.65
C THR A 49 -5.31 43.78 9.50
N LYS A 50 -6.51 44.34 9.32
CA LYS A 50 -7.00 45.46 10.12
C LYS A 50 -7.37 44.98 11.53
N SER A 51 -7.25 45.89 12.50
CA SER A 51 -7.87 45.72 13.81
C SER A 51 -9.39 45.60 13.68
N CYS A 52 -10.04 45.16 14.74
CA CYS A 52 -11.49 45.02 14.80
C CYS A 52 -12.15 46.34 14.40
N HIS A 53 -12.87 46.29 13.28
CA HIS A 53 -13.41 47.45 12.60
C HIS A 53 -14.88 47.23 12.26
N LEU A 54 -15.62 48.34 12.14
CA LEU A 54 -16.99 48.32 11.64
C LEU A 54 -16.98 48.17 10.11
N GLY A 55 -18.02 47.53 9.55
CA GLY A 55 -18.20 47.40 8.10
C GLY A 55 -17.43 46.26 7.43
N ASN A 56 -17.22 46.40 6.12
CA ASN A 56 -16.57 45.41 5.26
C ASN A 56 -15.05 45.42 5.43
N CYS A 57 -14.45 44.23 5.36
CA CYS A 57 -12.99 44.10 5.39
C CYS A 57 -12.36 44.66 4.12
N SER A 58 -11.06 44.94 4.18
CA SER A 58 -10.31 45.42 3.04
C SER A 58 -10.43 44.46 1.84
N PRO A 59 -10.46 44.98 0.60
CA PRO A 59 -10.56 44.14 -0.58
C PRO A 59 -9.34 43.23 -0.73
N VAL A 60 -9.51 42.13 -1.46
CA VAL A 60 -8.43 41.17 -1.77
C VAL A 60 -7.21 41.85 -2.40
N GLU A 61 -7.44 42.90 -3.17
CA GLU A 61 -6.43 43.73 -3.83
C GLU A 61 -5.43 44.37 -2.86
N SER A 62 -5.85 44.60 -1.61
CA SER A 62 -5.01 45.18 -0.55
C SER A 62 -4.30 44.12 0.30
N CYS A 63 -4.37 42.84 -0.08
CA CYS A 63 -3.77 41.77 0.68
C CYS A 63 -2.23 41.78 0.54
N THR A 64 -1.56 42.21 1.60
CA THR A 64 -0.09 42.29 1.70
C THR A 64 0.58 41.01 2.19
N LYS A 65 -0.20 39.95 2.44
CA LYS A 65 0.36 38.65 2.88
C LYS A 65 1.25 38.06 1.78
N ARG A 66 2.43 37.58 2.18
CA ARG A 66 3.37 36.91 1.28
C ARG A 66 3.05 35.43 1.22
N ILE A 67 2.92 34.89 0.01
CA ILE A 67 2.69 33.47 -0.27
C ILE A 67 3.89 32.89 -1.01
N GLN A 68 4.10 31.59 -0.84
CA GLN A 68 5.09 30.83 -1.59
C GLN A 68 4.44 30.29 -2.86
N VAL A 69 5.09 30.52 -3.99
CA VAL A 69 4.64 30.08 -5.31
C VAL A 69 5.71 29.18 -5.88
N LYS A 70 5.28 28.02 -6.40
CA LYS A 70 6.18 27.05 -7.02
C LYS A 70 6.10 27.15 -8.54
N CYS A 71 7.19 26.81 -9.25
CA CYS A 71 7.12 26.53 -10.69
C CYS A 71 6.11 25.40 -10.96
N PRO A 72 5.61 25.25 -12.21
CA PRO A 72 4.78 24.11 -12.61
C PRO A 72 5.41 22.74 -12.29
N CYS A 73 6.74 22.69 -12.26
CA CYS A 73 7.53 21.52 -11.92
C CYS A 73 7.72 21.23 -10.42
N GLY A 74 7.35 22.16 -9.53
CA GLY A 74 7.59 22.08 -8.10
C GLY A 74 9.02 22.35 -7.61
N ARG A 75 10.04 22.45 -8.48
CA ARG A 75 11.46 22.64 -8.11
C ARG A 75 11.76 24.01 -7.49
N LYS A 76 11.44 25.09 -8.20
CA LYS A 76 11.69 26.46 -7.74
C LYS A 76 10.53 26.98 -6.92
N THR A 77 10.85 27.74 -5.87
CA THR A 77 9.86 28.44 -5.04
C THR A 77 10.27 29.91 -4.91
N SER A 78 9.35 30.84 -5.12
CA SER A 78 9.55 32.27 -4.83
C SER A 78 8.46 32.79 -3.89
N LYS A 79 8.82 33.82 -3.11
CA LYS A 79 7.91 34.51 -2.19
C LYS A 79 7.34 35.74 -2.91
N THR A 80 6.03 35.76 -3.12
CA THR A 80 5.33 36.89 -3.76
C THR A 80 4.14 37.32 -2.91
N GLN A 81 3.65 38.54 -3.10
CA GLN A 81 2.43 39.00 -2.44
C GLN A 81 1.21 38.26 -3.00
N CYS A 82 0.27 37.93 -2.12
CA CYS A 82 -0.98 37.25 -2.47
C CYS A 82 -1.72 37.98 -3.59
N TYR A 83 -1.74 39.30 -3.52
CA TYR A 83 -2.34 40.13 -4.54
C TYR A 83 -1.59 40.06 -5.88
N ALA A 84 -0.27 40.29 -5.87
CA ALA A 84 0.55 40.24 -7.09
C ALA A 84 0.45 38.89 -7.83
N ARG A 85 0.30 37.79 -7.08
CA ARG A 85 0.05 36.47 -7.69
C ARG A 85 -1.30 36.40 -8.40
N ARG A 86 -2.38 36.94 -7.84
CA ARG A 86 -3.71 36.96 -8.47
C ARG A 86 -3.73 37.77 -9.76
N LYS A 87 -2.96 38.86 -9.81
CA LYS A 87 -2.80 39.68 -11.01
C LYS A 87 -1.86 39.07 -12.06
N MET A 88 -1.35 37.84 -11.84
CA MET A 88 -0.37 37.19 -12.73
C MET A 88 0.90 38.03 -12.96
N GLN A 89 1.20 39.00 -12.08
CA GLN A 89 2.35 39.90 -12.24
C GLN A 89 3.67 39.25 -11.80
N ASN A 90 3.62 38.08 -11.15
CA ASN A 90 4.76 37.36 -10.60
C ASN A 90 4.64 35.85 -10.88
N GLU A 91 4.56 35.48 -12.15
CA GLU A 91 4.59 34.09 -12.58
C GLU A 91 6.01 33.51 -12.52
N ILE A 92 6.13 32.30 -11.99
CA ILE A 92 7.41 31.58 -11.93
C ILE A 92 7.36 30.47 -12.97
N SER A 93 8.16 30.61 -14.03
CA SER A 93 8.30 29.60 -15.08
C SER A 93 9.35 28.54 -14.70
N CYS A 94 9.35 27.44 -15.44
CA CYS A 94 10.44 26.48 -15.41
C CYS A 94 11.66 27.09 -16.14
N ASP A 95 12.87 26.75 -15.70
CA ASP A 95 14.11 27.04 -16.41
C ASP A 95 14.71 25.78 -17.05
N GLU A 96 15.82 25.93 -17.76
CA GLU A 96 16.52 24.83 -18.45
C GLU A 96 16.84 23.65 -17.52
N GLU A 97 17.20 23.93 -16.26
CA GLU A 97 17.50 22.89 -15.28
C GLU A 97 16.24 22.08 -14.90
N CYS A 98 15.07 22.73 -14.81
CA CYS A 98 13.80 22.03 -14.61
C CYS A 98 13.47 21.10 -15.78
N GLU A 99 13.78 21.49 -17.01
CA GLU A 99 13.54 20.68 -18.20
C GLU A 99 14.47 19.46 -18.25
N LYS A 100 15.76 19.67 -17.96
CA LYS A 100 16.75 18.58 -17.86
C LYS A 100 16.31 17.53 -16.83
N LEU A 101 15.91 17.96 -15.62
CA LEU A 101 15.45 17.05 -14.57
C LEU A 101 14.17 16.29 -14.95
N LYS A 102 13.25 16.91 -15.72
CA LYS A 102 12.06 16.21 -16.22
C LYS A 102 12.44 15.10 -17.20
N LEU A 103 13.38 15.38 -18.12
CA LEU A 103 13.86 14.41 -19.09
C LEU A 103 14.63 13.26 -18.42
N GLU A 104 15.49 13.56 -17.45
CA GLU A 104 16.22 12.56 -16.66
C GLU A 104 15.28 11.67 -15.86
N LYS A 105 14.29 12.24 -15.17
CA LYS A 105 13.27 11.46 -14.47
C LYS A 105 12.50 10.54 -15.42
N ALA A 106 12.05 11.05 -16.56
CA ALA A 106 11.35 10.24 -17.55
C ALA A 106 12.24 9.12 -18.13
N LYS A 107 13.54 9.36 -18.31
CA LYS A 107 14.50 8.32 -18.73
C LYS A 107 14.71 7.27 -17.63
N ASN A 108 14.92 7.71 -16.39
CA ASN A 108 15.14 6.83 -15.26
C ASN A 108 13.92 5.96 -14.96
N GLU A 109 12.70 6.52 -15.04
CA GLU A 109 11.45 5.77 -14.87
C GLU A 109 11.26 4.73 -15.98
N LYS A 110 11.59 5.08 -17.23
CA LYS A 110 11.55 4.12 -18.35
C LYS A 110 12.55 2.99 -18.15
N MET A 111 13.78 3.32 -17.75
CA MET A 111 14.83 2.34 -17.47
C MET A 111 14.44 1.44 -16.30
N SER A 112 14.01 2.00 -15.17
CA SER A 112 13.57 1.21 -14.01
C SER A 112 12.39 0.30 -14.32
N ASN A 113 11.47 0.75 -15.18
CA ASN A 113 10.34 -0.08 -15.61
C ASN A 113 10.77 -1.18 -16.59
N ALA A 114 11.75 -0.92 -17.46
CA ALA A 114 12.35 -1.92 -18.33
C ALA A 114 13.10 -2.98 -17.51
N ASP A 115 13.99 -2.55 -16.61
CA ASP A 115 14.74 -3.44 -15.72
C ASP A 115 13.80 -4.27 -14.84
N ALA A 116 12.74 -3.67 -14.30
CA ALA A 116 11.72 -4.39 -13.53
C ALA A 116 10.86 -5.32 -14.39
N GLY A 117 10.72 -5.02 -15.69
CA GLY A 117 10.06 -5.89 -16.67
C GLY A 117 10.90 -7.12 -16.97
N GLU A 118 12.18 -6.92 -17.28
CA GLU A 118 13.17 -7.98 -17.55
C GLU A 118 13.37 -8.87 -16.32
N ALA A 119 13.57 -8.29 -15.13
CA ALA A 119 13.69 -9.08 -13.90
C ALA A 119 12.43 -9.91 -13.58
N LYS A 120 11.25 -9.44 -13.99
CA LYS A 120 10.00 -10.22 -13.86
C LYS A 120 9.94 -11.34 -14.89
N SER A 121 10.30 -11.11 -16.16
CA SER A 121 10.34 -12.16 -17.17
C SER A 121 11.33 -13.26 -16.79
N ASP A 122 12.54 -12.89 -16.37
CA ASP A 122 13.60 -13.82 -15.99
C ASP A 122 13.20 -14.67 -14.78
N ASN A 123 12.51 -14.08 -13.81
CA ASN A 123 12.00 -14.80 -12.64
C ASN A 123 10.88 -15.78 -13.04
N VAL A 124 9.96 -15.37 -13.93
CA VAL A 124 8.92 -16.27 -14.44
C VAL A 124 9.55 -17.44 -15.19
N GLU A 125 10.49 -17.18 -16.10
CA GLU A 125 11.20 -18.21 -16.86
C GLU A 125 11.96 -19.16 -15.92
N SER A 126 12.72 -18.63 -14.97
CA SER A 126 13.43 -19.42 -13.95
C SER A 126 12.48 -20.28 -13.12
N ARG A 127 11.29 -19.78 -12.79
CA ARG A 127 10.28 -20.50 -12.01
C ARG A 127 9.68 -21.64 -12.83
N ASP A 128 9.36 -21.39 -14.09
CA ASP A 128 8.81 -22.38 -15.01
C ASP A 128 9.82 -23.50 -15.30
N GLU A 129 11.10 -23.14 -15.53
CA GLU A 129 12.19 -24.11 -15.66
C GLU A 129 12.33 -24.99 -14.41
N ASN A 130 12.34 -24.38 -13.22
CA ASN A 130 12.41 -25.12 -11.96
C ASN A 130 11.22 -26.07 -11.80
N GLN A 131 10.00 -25.63 -12.16
CA GLN A 131 8.81 -26.46 -12.10
C GLN A 131 8.91 -27.67 -13.03
N ILE A 132 9.44 -27.50 -14.25
CA ILE A 132 9.70 -28.59 -15.20
C ILE A 132 10.72 -29.58 -14.62
N LEU A 133 11.83 -29.09 -14.05
CA LEU A 133 12.87 -29.92 -13.44
C LEU A 133 12.34 -30.76 -12.27
N LEU A 134 11.56 -30.15 -11.38
CA LEU A 134 10.92 -30.84 -10.26
C LEU A 134 9.96 -31.94 -10.74
N THR A 135 9.19 -31.66 -11.79
CA THR A 135 8.25 -32.63 -12.38
C THR A 135 8.99 -33.82 -12.98
N ARG A 136 10.09 -33.59 -13.71
CA ARG A 136 10.97 -34.65 -14.25
C ARG A 136 11.57 -35.51 -13.13
N ARG A 137 12.04 -34.90 -12.03
CA ARG A 137 12.58 -35.62 -10.86
C ARG A 137 11.53 -36.52 -10.20
N LYS A 138 10.32 -36.00 -9.98
CA LYS A 138 9.20 -36.78 -9.42
C LYS A 138 8.86 -38.00 -10.28
N ARG A 139 8.79 -37.82 -11.61
CA ARG A 139 8.53 -38.93 -12.55
C ARG A 139 9.60 -40.01 -12.49
N LYS A 140 10.89 -39.61 -12.50
CA LYS A 140 12.01 -40.57 -12.36
C LYS A 140 11.93 -41.36 -11.04
N LYS A 141 11.62 -40.68 -9.93
CA LYS A 141 11.46 -41.35 -8.63
C LYS A 141 10.28 -42.34 -8.64
N LYS A 142 9.14 -41.95 -9.21
CA LYS A 142 7.99 -42.85 -9.36
C LYS A 142 8.34 -44.11 -10.16
N LEU A 143 8.98 -43.94 -11.32
CA LEU A 143 9.42 -45.07 -12.15
C LEU A 143 10.37 -46.02 -11.39
N ARG A 144 11.30 -45.46 -10.60
CA ARG A 144 12.20 -46.28 -9.78
C ARG A 144 11.44 -47.07 -8.72
N ASN A 145 10.54 -46.43 -7.99
CA ASN A 145 9.71 -47.10 -6.99
C ASN A 145 8.84 -48.21 -7.62
N GLU A 146 8.22 -47.94 -8.77
CA GLU A 146 7.39 -48.92 -9.49
C GLU A 146 8.19 -50.15 -9.92
N SER A 147 9.44 -49.94 -10.38
CA SER A 147 10.36 -51.05 -10.69
C SER A 147 10.82 -51.82 -9.44
N GLU A 148 11.04 -51.13 -8.31
CA GLU A 148 11.39 -51.77 -7.03
C GLU A 148 10.23 -52.64 -6.54
N ASP A 149 8.99 -52.15 -6.67
CA ASP A 149 7.75 -52.87 -6.30
C ASP A 149 7.50 -54.10 -7.19
N GLU A 150 7.66 -53.99 -8.51
CA GLU A 150 7.54 -55.12 -9.44
C GLU A 150 8.58 -56.20 -9.15
N ASN A 151 9.83 -55.81 -8.93
CA ASN A 151 10.91 -56.76 -8.60
C ASN A 151 10.64 -57.46 -7.25
N SER A 152 10.14 -56.72 -6.25
CA SER A 152 9.72 -57.27 -4.97
C SER A 152 8.62 -58.32 -5.14
N LYS A 153 7.55 -58.01 -5.90
CA LYS A 153 6.47 -58.97 -6.19
C LYS A 153 6.99 -60.23 -6.88
N SER A 154 7.85 -60.09 -7.89
CA SER A 154 8.46 -61.23 -8.59
C SER A 154 9.31 -62.09 -7.65
N PHE A 155 10.02 -61.48 -6.70
CA PHE A 155 10.79 -62.20 -5.69
C PHE A 155 9.89 -63.02 -4.76
N TYR A 156 8.79 -62.43 -4.27
CA TYR A 156 7.82 -63.14 -3.41
C TYR A 156 7.11 -64.28 -4.14
N GLU A 157 6.69 -64.09 -5.40
CA GLU A 157 6.09 -65.17 -6.20
C GLU A 157 7.03 -66.38 -6.36
N LYS A 158 8.32 -66.14 -6.62
CA LYS A 158 9.32 -67.20 -6.74
C LYS A 158 9.47 -68.00 -5.45
N ILE A 159 9.52 -67.30 -4.30
CA ILE A 159 9.59 -67.95 -2.98
C ILE A 159 8.32 -68.75 -2.71
N TYR A 160 7.15 -68.18 -2.98
CA TYR A 160 5.87 -68.85 -2.77
C TYR A 160 5.73 -70.11 -3.62
N HIS A 161 6.07 -70.04 -4.92
CA HIS A 161 6.03 -71.19 -5.82
C HIS A 161 7.00 -72.30 -5.36
N SER A 162 8.23 -71.94 -4.97
CA SER A 162 9.20 -72.88 -4.42
C SER A 162 8.72 -73.53 -3.11
N ALA A 163 8.13 -72.75 -2.19
CA ALA A 163 7.59 -73.28 -0.93
C ALA A 163 6.38 -74.19 -1.17
N TYR A 164 5.42 -73.75 -1.99
CA TYR A 164 4.25 -74.51 -2.36
C TYR A 164 4.62 -75.86 -2.98
N PHE A 165 5.57 -75.86 -3.92
CA PHE A 165 6.03 -77.10 -4.55
C PHE A 165 6.63 -78.09 -3.55
N LYS A 166 7.43 -77.59 -2.59
CA LYS A 166 8.01 -78.42 -1.51
C LYS A 166 6.94 -79.00 -0.60
N TYR A 167 6.03 -78.17 -0.09
CA TYR A 167 4.98 -78.62 0.84
C TYR A 167 3.97 -79.55 0.16
N SER A 168 3.60 -79.29 -1.09
CA SER A 168 2.73 -80.16 -1.87
C SER A 168 3.31 -81.57 -2.01
N PHE A 169 4.60 -81.70 -2.31
CA PHE A 169 5.29 -83.00 -2.39
C PHE A 169 5.30 -83.76 -1.06
N VAL A 170 5.54 -83.05 0.05
CA VAL A 170 5.52 -83.64 1.40
C VAL A 170 4.12 -84.11 1.78
N SER A 171 3.09 -83.32 1.50
CA SER A 171 1.69 -83.70 1.77
C SER A 171 1.27 -84.95 0.97
N LEU A 172 1.67 -85.05 -0.30
CA LEU A 172 1.39 -86.21 -1.15
C LEU A 172 2.11 -87.47 -0.63
N ALA A 173 3.39 -87.35 -0.27
CA ALA A 173 4.15 -88.45 0.30
C ALA A 173 3.55 -88.96 1.62
N LEU A 174 3.17 -88.07 2.53
CA LEU A 174 2.49 -88.42 3.78
C LEU A 174 1.15 -89.11 3.52
N GLY A 175 0.37 -88.63 2.55
CA GLY A 175 -0.89 -89.25 2.13
C GLY A 175 -0.67 -90.66 1.57
N CYS A 176 0.32 -90.86 0.71
CA CYS A 176 0.69 -92.18 0.19
C CYS A 176 1.13 -93.13 1.30
N CYS A 177 1.96 -92.67 2.25
CA CYS A 177 2.37 -93.46 3.40
C CYS A 177 1.17 -93.88 4.26
N ALA A 178 0.25 -92.96 4.55
CA ALA A 178 -0.96 -93.27 5.32
C ALA A 178 -1.85 -94.31 4.63
N LEU A 179 -2.05 -94.20 3.31
CA LEU A 179 -2.80 -95.20 2.52
C LEU A 179 -2.12 -96.58 2.52
N PHE A 180 -0.78 -96.60 2.44
CA PHE A 180 -0.02 -97.85 2.50
C PHE A 180 -0.16 -98.53 3.87
N VAL A 181 0.00 -97.77 4.96
CA VAL A 181 -0.19 -98.27 6.33
C VAL A 181 -1.63 -98.75 6.55
N TYR A 182 -2.64 -98.00 6.07
CA TYR A 182 -4.04 -98.40 6.15
C TYR A 182 -4.30 -99.74 5.45
N LYS A 183 -3.75 -99.94 4.24
CA LYS A 183 -3.84 -101.24 3.54
C LYS A 183 -3.17 -102.38 4.30
N LEU A 184 -2.02 -102.15 4.94
CA LEU A 184 -1.33 -103.19 5.73
C LEU A 184 -2.08 -103.59 7.01
N ILE A 185 -2.83 -102.66 7.62
CA ILE A 185 -3.53 -102.90 8.89
C ILE A 185 -4.94 -103.48 8.68
N PHE A 186 -5.69 -103.00 7.69
CA PHE A 186 -7.12 -103.30 7.55
C PHE A 186 -7.48 -104.29 6.44
N VAL A 187 -6.53 -104.68 5.57
CA VAL A 187 -6.78 -105.57 4.41
C VAL A 187 -6.00 -106.90 4.53
N VAL A 188 -5.47 -107.20 5.72
CA VAL A 188 -4.93 -108.52 6.09
C VAL A 188 -5.96 -109.23 6.96
#